data_AF-A0A537A7J7-F1
#
_entry.id   AF-A0A537A7J7-F1
#
_cell.length_a   1.000
_cell.length_b   1.000
_cell.length_c   1.000
_cell.angle_alpha   90.00
_cell.angle_beta   90.00
_cell.angle_gamma   90.00
#
_symmetry.space_group_name_H-M   'P 1'
#
loop_
_entity.id
_entity.type
_entity.pdbx_description
1 polymer ?
#
loop_
_entity_poly.entity_id
_entity_poly.type
_entity_poly.pdbx_seq_one_letter_code
_entity_poly.pdbx_strand_id
1 'polypeptide(L)'
;MRAVLAAAVLAAFSAAQAQDKPAAAPPPSWQQGKPPASESTLHPFAIEMTGKASKDLPINKLKVPSGFKVEVWAEGMPGARSMALGDKGTVFVGTRQLKEMYAVVDRGGRREAKVLLKDLDAPNGVVFNKGTLYVAERHRITRYDGIESQLDNPP
;
A
#
# COMPACT_ATOMS: atom_id res chain seq x y z
N MET A 1 59.14 -77.49 -12.93
CA MET A 1 57.93 -77.07 -13.68
C MET A 1 56.90 -76.64 -12.64
N ARG A 2 56.68 -75.32 -12.48
CA ARG A 2 55.50 -74.57 -12.94
C ARG A 2 54.15 -75.13 -12.45
N ALA A 3 53.48 -74.34 -11.59
CA ALA A 3 52.04 -74.03 -11.52
C ALA A 3 51.69 -73.63 -10.07
N VAL A 4 50.74 -72.76 -9.69
CA VAL A 4 49.83 -71.78 -10.30
C VAL A 4 49.17 -71.04 -9.09
N LEU A 5 48.86 -69.73 -9.23
CA LEU A 5 47.83 -68.90 -8.56
C LEU A 5 47.63 -68.91 -7.02
N ALA A 6 47.64 -67.70 -6.42
CA ALA A 6 46.52 -67.21 -5.59
C ALA A 6 46.55 -65.67 -5.50
N ALA A 7 45.43 -65.05 -5.83
CA ALA A 7 45.21 -63.60 -5.80
C ALA A 7 44.97 -63.09 -4.38
N ALA A 8 45.53 -61.91 -4.05
CA ALA A 8 45.20 -61.20 -2.81
C ALA A 8 44.23 -60.06 -3.12
N VAL A 9 42.98 -60.23 -2.68
CA VAL A 9 41.97 -59.17 -2.62
C VAL A 9 42.13 -58.46 -1.28
N LEU A 10 42.38 -57.15 -1.30
CA LEU A 10 42.14 -56.28 -0.16
C LEU A 10 41.46 -55.01 -0.68
N ALA A 11 40.13 -55.04 -0.64
CA ALA A 11 39.28 -53.89 -0.85
C ALA A 11 39.38 -52.97 0.37
N ALA A 12 39.94 -51.78 0.20
CA ALA A 12 39.81 -50.71 1.18
C ALA A 12 38.51 -49.96 0.91
N PHE A 13 37.54 -50.11 1.81
CA PHE A 13 36.32 -49.32 1.86
C PHE A 13 36.65 -47.86 2.16
N SER A 14 36.46 -46.96 1.19
CA SER A 14 36.37 -45.52 1.46
C SER A 14 34.96 -45.21 1.95
N ALA A 15 34.78 -45.15 3.27
CA ALA A 15 33.60 -44.52 3.84
C ALA A 15 33.70 -43.01 3.59
N ALA A 16 32.96 -42.50 2.61
CA ALA A 16 32.74 -41.08 2.44
C ALA A 16 32.02 -40.56 3.70
N GLN A 17 32.73 -39.83 4.55
CA GLN A 17 32.10 -39.11 5.66
C GLN A 17 31.20 -38.04 5.04
N ALA A 18 29.89 -38.23 5.16
CA ALA A 18 28.94 -37.16 4.92
C ALA A 18 29.25 -36.03 5.90
N GLN A 19 29.69 -34.87 5.39
CA GLN A 19 29.82 -33.67 6.20
C GLN A 19 28.41 -33.28 6.65
N ASP A 20 28.13 -33.45 7.94
CA ASP A 20 26.91 -32.94 8.55
C ASP A 20 26.85 -31.42 8.29
N LYS A 21 25.81 -31.01 7.57
CA LYS A 21 25.52 -29.61 7.32
C LYS A 21 25.43 -28.90 8.68
N PRO A 22 26.17 -27.80 8.93
CA PRO A 22 26.12 -27.12 10.22
C PRO A 22 24.67 -26.78 10.57
N ALA A 23 24.27 -27.12 11.80
CA ALA A 23 22.95 -26.79 12.31
C ALA A 23 22.72 -25.28 12.15
N ALA A 24 21.56 -24.91 11.62
CA ALA A 24 21.20 -23.51 11.46
C ALA A 24 21.25 -22.81 12.82
N ALA A 25 21.85 -21.61 12.87
CA ALA A 25 21.90 -20.83 14.09
C ALA A 25 20.47 -20.59 14.63
N PRO A 26 20.28 -20.64 15.97
CA PRO A 26 18.98 -20.35 16.55
C PRO A 26 18.53 -18.93 16.17
N PRO A 27 17.22 -18.70 15.99
CA PRO A 27 16.72 -17.39 15.62
C PRO A 27 17.10 -16.35 16.70
N PRO A 28 17.31 -15.08 16.31
CA PRO A 28 17.55 -14.00 17.26
C PRO A 28 16.51 -13.96 18.39
N SER A 29 16.88 -13.47 19.58
CA SER A 29 15.98 -13.46 20.75
C SER A 29 14.63 -12.77 20.51
N TRP A 30 14.57 -11.74 19.67
CA TRP A 30 13.33 -11.05 19.28
C TRP A 30 12.41 -11.88 18.34
N GLN A 31 12.88 -13.02 17.84
CA GLN A 31 12.10 -13.98 17.04
C GLN A 31 11.71 -15.25 17.83
N GLN A 32 12.24 -15.46 19.03
CA GLN A 32 11.88 -16.62 19.85
C GLN A 32 10.40 -16.55 20.25
N GLY A 33 9.65 -17.63 19.98
CA GLY A 33 8.21 -17.71 20.23
C GLY A 33 7.31 -17.22 19.09
N LYS A 34 7.87 -16.71 17.99
CA LYS A 34 7.08 -16.39 16.79
C LYS A 34 6.70 -17.69 16.06
N PRO A 35 5.39 -17.97 15.83
CA PRO A 35 5.01 -19.14 15.05
C PRO A 35 5.55 -19.02 13.62
N PRO A 36 5.72 -20.15 12.89
CA PRO A 36 6.03 -20.13 11.48
C PRO A 36 5.08 -19.18 10.74
N ALA A 37 5.60 -18.38 9.80
CA ALA A 37 4.77 -17.38 9.10
C ALA A 37 3.53 -17.99 8.41
N SER A 38 3.59 -19.27 8.06
CA SER A 38 2.49 -20.06 7.49
C SER A 38 1.33 -20.33 8.45
N GLU A 39 1.52 -20.18 9.77
CA GLU A 39 0.52 -20.44 10.80
C GLU A 39 -0.04 -19.16 11.42
N SER A 40 0.48 -17.99 11.03
CA SER A 40 0.05 -16.71 11.58
C SER A 40 -1.27 -16.25 10.95
N THR A 41 -2.31 -16.10 11.78
CA THR A 41 -3.56 -15.41 11.40
C THR A 41 -3.38 -13.90 11.28
N LEU A 42 -2.22 -13.37 11.69
CA LEU A 42 -1.84 -11.96 11.63
C LEU A 42 -1.02 -11.66 10.36
N HIS A 43 -1.40 -12.23 9.23
CA HIS A 43 -0.79 -11.85 7.95
C HIS A 43 -1.26 -10.44 7.58
N PRO A 44 -0.37 -9.60 7.00
CA PRO A 44 -0.78 -8.29 6.53
C PRO A 44 -1.82 -8.46 5.41
N PHE A 45 -2.97 -7.80 5.55
CA PHE A 45 -3.93 -7.71 4.45
C PHE A 45 -3.31 -6.92 3.30
N ALA A 46 -3.40 -7.48 2.09
CA ALA A 46 -3.00 -6.77 0.89
C ALA A 46 -3.82 -5.48 0.76
N ILE A 47 -3.14 -4.39 0.40
CA ILE A 47 -3.80 -3.11 0.17
C ILE A 47 -4.56 -3.22 -1.15
N GLU A 48 -5.87 -2.96 -1.12
CA GLU A 48 -6.65 -2.82 -2.34
C GLU A 48 -6.26 -1.50 -3.02
N MET A 49 -5.59 -1.62 -4.17
CA MET A 49 -5.14 -0.47 -4.98
C MET A 49 -6.22 -0.01 -5.98
N THR A 50 -7.39 -0.63 -5.94
CA THR A 50 -8.55 -0.29 -6.75
C THR A 50 -9.68 0.20 -5.85
N GLY A 51 -10.49 1.13 -6.37
CA GLY A 51 -11.63 1.68 -5.64
C GLY A 51 -12.79 0.71 -5.64
N LYS A 52 -13.48 0.57 -4.52
CA LYS A 52 -14.72 -0.19 -4.43
C LYS A 52 -15.87 0.66 -4.98
N ALA A 53 -16.74 0.06 -5.79
CA ALA A 53 -17.90 0.76 -6.33
C ALA A 53 -18.91 1.09 -5.22
N SER A 54 -19.61 2.21 -5.36
CA SER A 54 -20.55 2.75 -4.37
C SER A 54 -21.61 1.73 -3.93
N LYS A 55 -22.10 0.91 -4.87
CA LYS A 55 -23.10 -0.14 -4.63
C LYS A 55 -22.60 -1.26 -3.70
N ASP A 56 -21.28 -1.45 -3.61
CA ASP A 56 -20.68 -2.50 -2.81
C ASP A 56 -20.26 -1.99 -1.41
N LEU A 57 -20.37 -0.69 -1.16
CA LEU A 57 -20.05 -0.11 0.15
C LEU A 57 -21.17 -0.39 1.15
N PRO A 58 -20.86 -0.81 2.39
CA PRO A 58 -21.86 -1.17 3.40
C PRO A 58 -22.46 0.08 4.07
N ILE A 59 -22.93 1.06 3.29
CA ILE A 59 -23.47 2.34 3.79
C ILE A 59 -24.69 2.10 4.69
N ASN A 60 -25.50 1.09 4.39
CA ASN A 60 -26.65 0.67 5.18
C ASN A 60 -26.30 0.18 6.60
N LYS A 61 -25.02 -0.10 6.89
CA LYS A 61 -24.55 -0.46 8.24
C LYS A 61 -24.17 0.75 9.09
N LEU A 62 -24.06 1.94 8.49
CA LEU A 62 -23.72 3.17 9.20
C LEU A 62 -24.95 3.72 9.93
N LYS A 63 -24.76 4.13 11.18
CA LYS A 63 -25.80 4.73 12.02
C LYS A 63 -25.46 6.21 12.25
N VAL A 64 -26.46 7.08 12.12
CA VAL A 64 -26.33 8.52 12.38
C VAL A 64 -27.51 9.03 13.21
N PRO A 65 -27.37 10.16 13.92
CA PRO A 65 -28.47 10.77 14.67
C PRO A 65 -29.67 11.12 13.77
N SER A 66 -30.86 11.25 14.37
CA SER A 66 -32.06 11.69 13.69
C SER A 66 -31.86 13.04 12.98
N GLY A 67 -32.36 13.16 11.75
CA GLY A 67 -32.17 14.34 10.90
C GLY A 67 -30.93 14.31 10.00
N PHE A 68 -30.04 13.33 10.16
CA PHE A 68 -28.87 13.14 9.30
C PHE A 68 -29.05 11.97 8.32
N LYS A 69 -28.36 12.07 7.18
CA LYS A 69 -28.25 11.02 6.15
C LYS A 69 -26.78 10.83 5.80
N VAL A 70 -26.40 9.59 5.48
CA VAL A 70 -25.09 9.27 4.90
C VAL A 70 -25.32 8.70 3.50
N GLU A 71 -24.51 9.16 2.55
CA GLU A 71 -24.47 8.65 1.19
C GLU A 71 -23.03 8.70 0.67
N VAL A 72 -22.78 7.97 -0.41
CA VAL A 72 -21.50 8.09 -1.12
C VAL A 72 -21.54 9.37 -1.95
N TRP A 73 -20.67 10.32 -1.62
CA TRP A 73 -20.61 11.60 -2.32
C TRP A 73 -19.77 11.54 -3.61
N ALA A 74 -18.65 10.80 -3.59
CA ALA A 74 -17.80 10.52 -4.73
C ALA A 74 -17.05 9.18 -4.54
N GLU A 75 -16.63 8.56 -5.64
CA GLU A 75 -15.89 7.30 -5.66
C GLU A 75 -14.68 7.37 -6.62
N GLY A 76 -13.92 6.27 -6.74
CA GLY A 76 -12.80 6.19 -7.69
C GLY A 76 -11.46 6.74 -7.18
N MET A 77 -11.31 6.90 -5.86
CA MET A 77 -10.08 7.38 -5.20
C MET A 77 -9.56 6.33 -4.22
N PRO A 78 -8.88 5.27 -4.68
CA PRO A 78 -8.41 4.21 -3.81
C PRO A 78 -7.40 4.75 -2.80
N GLY A 79 -7.55 4.37 -1.53
CA GLY A 79 -6.65 4.86 -0.48
C GLY A 79 -6.77 6.35 -0.20
N ALA A 80 -7.92 6.98 -0.50
CA ALA A 80 -8.25 8.34 -0.09
C ALA A 80 -7.99 8.57 1.41
N ARG A 81 -7.36 9.71 1.73
CA ARG A 81 -7.03 10.13 3.10
C ARG A 81 -7.62 11.51 3.38
N SER A 82 -6.79 12.47 3.74
CA SER A 82 -7.24 13.80 4.10
C SER A 82 -7.84 14.50 2.88
N MET A 83 -8.82 15.37 3.16
CA MET A 83 -9.51 16.14 2.15
C MET A 83 -9.58 17.62 2.54
N ALA A 84 -9.58 18.50 1.55
CA ALA A 84 -9.81 19.93 1.73
C ALA A 84 -10.81 20.44 0.68
N LEU A 85 -11.71 21.33 1.10
CA LEU A 85 -12.68 21.98 0.22
C LEU A 85 -12.10 23.31 -0.27
N GLY A 86 -12.10 23.50 -1.60
CA GLY A 86 -11.70 24.73 -2.28
C GLY A 86 -12.78 25.80 -2.31
N ASP A 87 -12.38 27.03 -2.63
CA ASP A 87 -13.28 28.19 -2.72
C ASP A 87 -14.32 28.04 -3.83
N LYS A 88 -14.01 27.29 -4.90
CA LYS A 88 -14.94 26.98 -6.01
C LYS A 88 -15.64 25.64 -5.85
N GLY A 89 -15.53 25.00 -4.69
CA GLY A 89 -16.19 23.72 -4.39
C GLY A 89 -15.42 22.48 -4.84
N THR A 90 -14.18 22.62 -5.32
CA THR A 90 -13.32 21.46 -5.62
C THR A 90 -12.93 20.77 -4.33
N VAL A 91 -13.11 19.45 -4.24
CA VAL A 91 -12.58 18.67 -3.10
C VAL A 91 -11.25 18.05 -3.49
N PHE A 92 -10.19 18.43 -2.79
CA PHE A 92 -8.85 17.86 -2.97
C PHE A 92 -8.67 16.67 -2.03
N VAL A 93 -8.18 15.54 -2.54
CA VAL A 93 -8.07 14.29 -1.79
C VAL A 93 -6.70 13.66 -1.98
N GLY A 94 -5.93 13.52 -0.89
CA GLY A 94 -4.60 12.90 -0.92
C GLY A 94 -4.66 11.37 -0.80
N THR A 95 -3.67 10.67 -1.36
CA THR A 95 -3.50 9.23 -1.19
C THR A 95 -2.10 8.88 -0.70
N ARG A 96 -1.98 7.95 0.26
CA ARG A 96 -0.68 7.60 0.83
C ARG A 96 0.13 6.68 -0.08
N GLN A 97 -0.48 5.57 -0.51
CA GLN A 97 0.22 4.52 -1.25
C GLN A 97 0.25 4.75 -2.76
N LEU A 98 -0.82 5.33 -3.32
CA LEU A 98 -0.89 5.63 -4.74
C LEU A 98 -0.08 6.87 -5.14
N LYS A 99 0.36 7.69 -4.17
CA LYS A 99 1.23 8.86 -4.43
C LYS A 99 0.56 9.92 -5.32
N GLU A 100 -0.75 10.00 -5.22
CA GLU A 100 -1.61 10.85 -6.03
C GLU A 100 -2.39 11.84 -5.16
N MET A 101 -2.61 13.03 -5.71
CA MET A 101 -3.63 13.97 -5.24
C MET A 101 -4.75 13.98 -6.26
N TYR A 102 -5.99 13.82 -5.81
CA TYR A 102 -7.19 13.89 -6.64
C TYR A 102 -7.87 15.25 -6.48
N ALA A 103 -8.55 15.69 -7.53
CA ALA A 103 -9.54 16.76 -7.50
C ALA A 103 -10.90 16.17 -7.84
N VAL A 104 -11.90 16.40 -6.99
CA VAL A 104 -13.29 16.06 -7.24
C VAL A 104 -14.06 17.33 -7.54
N VAL A 105 -14.69 17.38 -8.71
CA VAL A 105 -15.48 18.52 -9.18
C VAL A 105 -16.93 18.10 -9.35
N ASP A 106 -17.87 18.92 -8.87
CA ASP A 106 -19.30 18.75 -9.13
C ASP A 106 -19.68 19.50 -10.42
N ARG A 107 -20.18 18.76 -11.42
CA ARG A 107 -20.72 19.29 -12.67
C ARG A 107 -22.22 19.02 -12.74
N GLY A 108 -23.01 19.87 -12.07
CA GLY A 108 -24.47 19.80 -12.15
C GLY A 108 -25.06 18.55 -11.50
N GLY A 109 -24.52 18.11 -10.37
CA GLY A 109 -24.94 16.92 -9.63
C GLY A 109 -24.13 15.67 -9.96
N ARG A 110 -23.25 15.72 -10.96
CA ARG A 110 -22.32 14.64 -11.28
C ARG A 110 -20.94 14.96 -10.72
N ARG A 111 -20.43 14.11 -9.83
CA ARG A 111 -19.11 14.28 -9.21
C ARG A 111 -18.08 13.50 -10.02
N GLU A 112 -17.04 14.21 -10.45
CA GLU A 112 -15.97 13.65 -11.26
C GLU A 112 -14.66 13.75 -10.47
N ALA A 113 -14.08 12.61 -10.10
CA ALA A 113 -12.74 12.54 -9.54
C ALA A 113 -11.72 12.44 -10.67
N LYS A 114 -10.67 13.26 -10.62
CA LYS A 114 -9.51 13.16 -11.52
C LYS A 114 -8.22 13.22 -10.73
N VAL A 115 -7.20 12.52 -11.20
CA VAL A 115 -5.84 12.67 -10.65
C VAL A 115 -5.33 14.05 -11.04
N LEU A 116 -5.06 14.88 -10.04
CA LEU A 116 -4.56 16.24 -10.18
C LEU A 116 -3.02 16.25 -10.19
N LEU A 117 -2.40 15.56 -9.24
CA LEU A 117 -0.94 15.49 -9.08
C LEU A 117 -0.53 14.02 -8.92
N LYS A 118 0.66 13.67 -9.44
CA LYS A 118 1.24 12.33 -9.41
C LYS A 118 2.65 12.35 -8.84
N ASP A 119 3.18 11.16 -8.58
CA ASP A 119 4.57 10.94 -8.16
C ASP A 119 4.96 11.69 -6.87
N LEU A 120 3.96 11.91 -6.01
CA LEU A 120 4.14 12.58 -4.71
C LEU A 120 4.65 11.61 -3.64
N ASP A 121 5.33 12.13 -2.63
CA ASP A 121 5.82 11.32 -1.53
C ASP A 121 4.82 11.27 -0.36
N ALA A 122 3.86 10.35 -0.46
CA ALA A 122 2.81 10.10 0.52
C ALA A 122 2.07 11.39 0.96
N PRO A 123 1.37 12.06 0.03
CA PRO A 123 0.73 13.38 0.22
C PRO A 123 -0.52 13.31 1.13
N ASN A 124 -0.32 13.00 2.41
CA ASN A 124 -1.41 12.83 3.36
C ASN A 124 -1.97 14.15 3.89
N GLY A 125 -1.14 15.16 4.09
CA GLY A 125 -1.59 16.45 4.63
C GLY A 125 -2.05 17.36 3.50
N VAL A 126 -3.28 17.86 3.59
CA VAL A 126 -3.83 18.80 2.61
C VAL A 126 -4.59 19.91 3.32
N VAL A 127 -4.32 21.16 2.92
CA VAL A 127 -5.05 22.34 3.38
C VAL A 127 -5.29 23.23 2.18
N PHE A 128 -6.49 23.81 2.13
CA PHE A 128 -6.82 24.84 1.17
C PHE A 128 -7.06 26.16 1.89
N ASN A 129 -6.51 27.26 1.38
CA ASN A 129 -6.68 28.59 1.95
C ASN A 129 -6.58 29.66 0.85
N LYS A 130 -7.64 30.45 0.66
CA LYS A 130 -7.68 31.63 -0.23
C LYS A 130 -7.09 31.37 -1.61
N GLY A 131 -7.65 30.39 -2.33
CA GLY A 131 -7.19 30.02 -3.68
C GLY A 131 -5.93 29.15 -3.73
N THR A 132 -5.27 28.88 -2.60
CA THR A 132 -4.00 28.15 -2.55
C THR A 132 -4.19 26.78 -1.89
N LEU A 133 -3.67 25.74 -2.55
CA LEU A 133 -3.57 24.38 -2.00
C LEU A 133 -2.17 24.14 -1.45
N TYR A 134 -2.09 23.65 -0.22
CA TYR A 134 -0.87 23.20 0.42
C TYR A 134 -0.90 21.69 0.53
N VAL A 135 0.14 21.04 0.03
CA VAL A 135 0.29 19.58 0.04
C VAL A 135 1.53 19.21 0.83
N ALA A 136 1.33 18.47 1.93
CA ALA A 136 2.41 17.96 2.75
C ALA A 136 2.79 16.55 2.31
N GLU A 137 3.98 16.44 1.75
CA GLU A 137 4.71 15.20 1.50
C GLU A 137 5.63 14.91 2.69
N ARG A 138 6.18 13.70 2.80
CA ARG A 138 7.04 13.35 3.95
C ARG A 138 8.26 14.27 4.11
N HIS A 139 8.76 14.83 3.01
CA HIS A 139 10.01 15.60 2.99
C HIS A 139 9.81 17.10 2.70
N ARG A 140 8.59 17.56 2.39
CA ARG A 140 8.32 18.96 2.04
C ARG A 140 6.85 19.32 2.15
N ILE A 141 6.57 20.62 2.15
CA ILE A 141 5.23 21.17 1.89
C ILE A 141 5.31 21.99 0.61
N THR A 142 4.49 21.63 -0.38
CA THR A 142 4.40 22.35 -1.66
C THR A 142 3.16 23.23 -1.66
N ARG A 143 3.31 24.45 -2.18
CA ARG A 143 2.26 25.46 -2.30
C ARG A 143 1.85 25.60 -3.77
N TYR A 144 0.56 25.43 -4.06
CA TYR A 144 -0.03 25.55 -5.40
C TYR A 144 -1.02 26.72 -5.43
N ASP A 145 -0.60 27.85 -6.00
CA ASP A 145 -1.42 29.07 -6.07
C ASP A 145 -2.44 29.04 -7.19
N GLY A 146 -3.67 29.48 -6.90
CA GLY A 146 -4.74 29.55 -7.91
C GLY A 146 -5.11 28.18 -8.50
N ILE A 147 -4.92 27.10 -7.74
CA ILE A 147 -5.00 25.72 -8.24
C ILE A 147 -6.35 25.40 -8.90
N GLU A 148 -7.45 25.95 -8.40
CA GLU A 148 -8.80 25.70 -8.92
C GLU A 148 -9.04 26.32 -10.30
N SER A 149 -8.16 27.18 -10.79
CA SER A 149 -8.20 27.71 -12.15
C SER A 149 -7.36 26.89 -13.14
N GLN A 150 -6.59 25.92 -12.64
CA GLN A 150 -5.54 25.22 -13.41
C GLN A 150 -5.58 23.70 -13.19
N LEU A 151 -6.75 23.13 -12.99
CA LEU A 151 -6.87 21.71 -12.63
C LEU A 151 -6.40 20.73 -13.73
N ASP A 152 -6.26 21.18 -14.98
CA ASP A 152 -5.77 20.36 -16.09
C ASP A 152 -4.25 20.51 -16.32
N ASN A 153 -3.66 21.59 -15.81
CA ASN A 153 -2.23 21.83 -15.84
C ASN A 153 -1.82 22.58 -14.57
N PRO A 154 -1.71 21.88 -13.43
CA PRO A 154 -1.39 22.48 -12.14
C PRO A 154 -0.05 23.24 -12.16
N PRO A 155 0.05 24.35 -11.41
CA PRO A 155 1.27 25.17 -11.33
C PRO A 155 2.42 24.51 -10.57
#